data_AF-A0A1I8G0U0-F1
#
_entry.id   AF-A0A1I8G0U0-F1
#
_cell.length_a   1.000
_cell.length_b   1.000
_cell.length_c   1.000
_cell.angle_alpha   90.00
_cell.angle_beta   90.00
_cell.angle_gamma   90.00
#
_symmetry.space_group_name_H-M   'P 1'
#
loop_
_entity.id
_entity.type
_entity.pdbx_description
1 polymer ?
#
loop_
_entity_poly.entity_id
_entity_poly.type
_entity_poly.pdbx_seq_one_letter_code
_entity_poly.pdbx_strand_id
1 'polypeptide(L)'
;WSRYVAELNPKVGALLTKAIVAYRKEQIETSALWYTLAAYCGLEVANFNLAYLCDQHSNRLNGRFAKECEFHHYNRSVWRDENQVHAKSLTRMGDYHSLGLAHASNLSAAVDFYTRAVAKGDPEAAFNLAVLAEAGRLSPSTANQLTGDAFEGDGEGDPSWLLMGPRARAAFRLYRLCEKLSKTETDLPCRLARYRLKLLTYISHYLDVLRGALLASLLALAAWRYMCSSHRD
;
A
#
# COMPACT_ATOMS: atom_id res chain seq x y z
N TRP A 1 2.44 -10.18 -27.25
CA TRP A 1 3.89 -10.38 -27.50
C TRP A 1 4.40 -11.76 -27.08
N SER A 2 4.40 -12.14 -25.80
CA SER A 2 4.98 -13.42 -25.35
C SER A 2 4.40 -14.66 -26.03
N ARG A 3 3.07 -14.66 -26.28
CA ARG A 3 2.40 -15.71 -27.07
C ARG A 3 2.95 -15.79 -28.50
N TYR A 4 3.06 -14.66 -29.17
CA TYR A 4 3.58 -14.55 -30.53
C TYR A 4 5.02 -15.08 -30.64
N VAL A 5 5.91 -14.69 -29.72
CA VAL A 5 7.30 -15.19 -29.67
C VAL A 5 7.34 -16.70 -29.44
N ALA A 6 6.48 -17.22 -28.56
CA ALA A 6 6.39 -18.65 -28.27
C ALA A 6 5.82 -19.46 -29.46
N GLU A 7 4.89 -18.90 -30.23
CA GLU A 7 4.34 -19.52 -31.44
C GLU A 7 5.40 -19.62 -32.56
N LEU A 8 6.20 -18.56 -32.75
CA LEU A 8 7.30 -18.58 -33.74
C LEU A 8 8.48 -19.47 -33.31
N ASN A 9 8.73 -19.59 -32.00
CA ASN A 9 9.81 -20.38 -31.44
C ASN A 9 9.30 -21.30 -30.32
N PRO A 10 8.78 -22.50 -30.68
CA PRO A 10 8.21 -23.43 -29.69
C PRO A 10 9.18 -23.83 -28.58
N LYS A 11 10.48 -23.87 -28.87
CA LYS A 11 11.54 -24.14 -27.86
C LYS A 11 11.59 -23.07 -26.77
N VAL A 12 11.39 -21.81 -27.15
CA VAL A 12 11.34 -20.67 -26.20
C VAL A 12 10.05 -20.75 -25.39
N GLY A 13 8.91 -21.03 -26.04
CA GLY A 13 7.64 -21.28 -25.35
C GLY A 13 7.71 -22.45 -24.34
N ALA A 14 8.43 -23.52 -24.67
CA ALA A 14 8.59 -24.69 -23.81
C ALA A 14 9.27 -24.37 -22.46
N LEU A 15 10.06 -23.30 -22.38
CA LEU A 15 10.66 -22.85 -21.11
C LEU A 15 9.57 -22.45 -20.09
N LEU A 16 8.54 -21.72 -20.51
CA LEU A 16 7.41 -21.35 -19.65
C LEU A 16 6.65 -22.60 -19.18
N THR A 17 6.41 -23.55 -20.08
CA THR A 17 5.73 -24.80 -19.72
C THR A 17 6.52 -25.59 -18.68
N LYS A 18 7.85 -25.72 -18.86
CA LYS A 18 8.72 -26.37 -17.88
C LYS A 18 8.69 -25.67 -16.53
N ALA A 19 8.73 -24.34 -16.52
CA ALA A 19 8.65 -23.55 -15.29
C ALA A 19 7.32 -23.80 -14.55
N ILE A 20 6.19 -23.73 -15.26
CA ILE A 20 4.85 -23.96 -14.67
C ILE A 20 4.72 -25.40 -14.15
N VAL A 21 5.22 -26.40 -14.89
CA VAL A 21 5.19 -27.80 -14.46
C VAL A 21 6.03 -27.99 -13.20
N ALA A 22 7.23 -27.40 -13.13
CA ALA A 22 8.08 -27.44 -11.94
C ALA A 22 7.40 -26.75 -10.75
N TYR A 23 6.79 -25.58 -10.95
CA TYR A 23 6.03 -24.86 -9.93
C TYR A 23 4.88 -25.70 -9.35
N ARG A 24 4.08 -26.33 -10.23
CA ARG A 24 2.97 -27.20 -9.82
C ARG A 24 3.43 -28.46 -9.07
N LYS A 25 4.67 -28.89 -9.27
CA LYS A 25 5.32 -29.98 -8.52
C LYS A 25 6.05 -29.50 -7.27
N GLU A 26 5.88 -28.24 -6.88
CA GLU A 26 6.54 -27.58 -5.75
C GLU A 26 8.08 -27.56 -5.82
N GLN A 27 8.65 -27.70 -7.02
CA GLN A 27 10.08 -27.61 -7.28
C GLN A 27 10.46 -26.15 -7.55
N ILE A 28 10.48 -25.35 -6.48
CA ILE A 28 10.63 -23.88 -6.56
C ILE A 28 11.94 -23.47 -7.22
N GLU A 29 13.07 -24.09 -6.86
CA GLU A 29 14.38 -23.79 -7.44
C GLU A 29 14.42 -24.08 -8.94
N THR A 30 13.92 -25.25 -9.35
CA THR A 30 13.81 -25.65 -10.76
C THR A 30 12.88 -24.72 -11.53
N SER A 31 11.76 -24.32 -10.92
CA SER A 31 10.82 -23.36 -11.50
C SER A 31 11.49 -21.99 -11.70
N ALA A 32 12.21 -21.50 -10.69
CA ALA A 32 12.94 -20.24 -10.75
C ALA A 32 13.98 -20.25 -11.88
N LEU A 33 14.74 -21.35 -12.03
CA LEU A 33 15.69 -21.54 -13.12
C LEU A 33 15.02 -21.43 -14.50
N TRP A 34 13.93 -22.16 -14.73
CA TRP A 34 13.24 -22.13 -16.03
C TRP A 34 12.60 -20.77 -16.32
N TYR A 35 12.01 -20.11 -15.32
CA TYR A 35 11.50 -18.76 -15.48
C TYR A 35 12.63 -17.75 -15.75
N THR A 36 13.81 -17.94 -15.15
CA THR A 36 14.99 -17.11 -15.40
C THR A 36 15.39 -17.22 -16.87
N LEU A 37 15.54 -18.44 -17.38
CA LEU A 37 15.84 -18.68 -18.80
C LEU A 37 14.77 -18.06 -19.72
N ALA A 38 13.49 -18.26 -19.43
CA ALA A 38 12.40 -17.67 -20.19
C ALA A 38 12.46 -16.12 -20.21
N ALA A 39 12.72 -15.50 -19.06
CA ALA A 39 12.85 -14.04 -18.93
C ALA A 39 14.02 -13.50 -19.76
N TYR A 40 15.18 -14.18 -19.73
CA TYR A 40 16.34 -13.80 -20.55
C TYR A 40 16.13 -14.03 -22.05
N CYS A 41 15.22 -14.93 -22.45
CA CYS A 41 14.77 -15.05 -23.83
C CYS A 41 13.76 -13.96 -24.25
N GLY A 42 13.48 -12.96 -23.41
CA GLY A 42 12.55 -11.87 -23.71
C GLY A 42 11.08 -12.24 -23.54
N LEU A 43 10.77 -13.36 -22.88
CA LEU A 43 9.39 -13.70 -22.53
C LEU A 43 8.95 -12.91 -21.31
N GLU A 44 8.33 -11.76 -21.58
CA GLU A 44 8.03 -10.78 -20.54
C GLU A 44 7.09 -11.27 -19.42
N VAL A 45 6.25 -12.28 -19.70
CA VAL A 45 5.40 -12.92 -18.68
C VAL A 45 6.25 -13.65 -17.64
N ALA A 46 7.42 -14.16 -18.03
CA ALA A 46 8.35 -14.82 -17.11
C ALA A 46 8.95 -13.86 -16.09
N ASN A 47 9.17 -12.58 -16.43
CA ASN A 47 9.65 -11.57 -15.46
C ASN A 47 8.68 -11.46 -14.28
N PHE A 48 7.38 -11.32 -14.53
CA PHE A 48 6.39 -11.23 -13.45
C PHE A 48 6.33 -12.52 -12.64
N ASN A 49 6.26 -13.67 -13.31
CA ASN A 49 6.15 -14.97 -12.63
C ASN A 49 7.39 -15.28 -11.77
N LEU A 50 8.58 -14.93 -12.25
CA LEU A 50 9.82 -15.10 -11.49
C LEU A 50 9.87 -14.18 -10.28
N ALA A 51 9.53 -12.91 -10.46
CA ALA A 51 9.48 -11.95 -9.36
C ALA A 51 8.50 -12.40 -8.27
N TYR A 52 7.30 -12.85 -8.67
CA TYR A 52 6.30 -13.40 -7.77
C TYR A 52 6.80 -14.65 -7.03
N LEU A 53 7.48 -15.56 -7.73
CA LEU A 53 8.06 -16.75 -7.13
C LEU A 53 9.14 -16.40 -6.09
N CYS A 54 9.97 -15.40 -6.38
CA CYS A 54 11.01 -14.90 -5.48
C CYS A 54 10.43 -14.20 -4.23
N ASP A 55 9.35 -13.43 -4.40
CA ASP A 55 8.59 -12.79 -3.30
C ASP A 55 7.96 -13.84 -2.36
N GLN A 56 7.19 -14.78 -2.91
CA GLN A 56 6.41 -15.75 -2.12
C GLN A 56 7.25 -16.87 -1.47
N HIS A 57 8.43 -17.17 -2.02
CA HIS A 57 9.27 -18.28 -1.57
C HIS A 57 10.69 -17.85 -1.19
N SER A 58 10.84 -16.64 -0.68
CA SER A 58 12.12 -16.06 -0.26
C SER A 58 12.87 -16.87 0.81
N ASN A 59 12.20 -17.77 1.53
CA ASN A 59 12.80 -18.71 2.49
C ASN A 59 13.35 -19.99 1.85
N ARG A 60 12.77 -20.42 0.73
CA ARG A 60 13.20 -21.60 -0.05
C ARG A 60 14.27 -21.25 -1.06
N LEU A 61 14.29 -20.00 -1.49
CA LEU A 61 15.37 -19.42 -2.26
C LEU A 61 16.37 -18.77 -1.28
N ASN A 62 17.65 -18.71 -1.62
CA ASN A 62 18.60 -17.97 -0.79
C ASN A 62 18.10 -16.53 -0.60
N GLY A 63 17.80 -16.09 0.63
CA GLY A 63 17.06 -14.85 0.88
C GLY A 63 17.70 -13.59 0.31
N ARG A 64 19.03 -13.54 0.17
CA ARG A 64 19.72 -12.44 -0.53
C ARG A 64 19.41 -12.45 -2.02
N PHE A 65 19.57 -13.61 -2.65
CA PHE A 65 19.24 -13.82 -4.05
C PHE A 65 17.75 -13.55 -4.32
N ALA A 66 16.86 -13.95 -3.42
CA ALA A 66 15.42 -13.76 -3.57
C ALA A 66 15.04 -12.27 -3.66
N LYS A 67 15.62 -11.42 -2.81
CA LYS A 67 15.36 -9.96 -2.84
C LYS A 67 15.89 -9.31 -4.11
N GLU A 68 17.10 -9.67 -4.54
CA GLU A 68 17.68 -9.15 -5.78
C GLU A 68 16.87 -9.61 -7.01
N CYS A 69 16.47 -10.88 -7.04
CA CYS A 69 15.59 -11.46 -8.05
C CYS A 69 14.24 -10.71 -8.12
N GLU A 70 13.60 -10.53 -6.97
CA GLU A 70 12.30 -9.87 -6.85
C GLU A 70 12.36 -8.46 -7.44
N PHE A 71 13.29 -7.62 -6.95
CA PHE A 71 13.45 -6.25 -7.43
C PHE A 71 13.73 -6.21 -8.93
N HIS A 72 14.71 -6.99 -9.38
CA HIS A 72 15.15 -6.97 -10.77
C HIS A 72 14.01 -7.30 -11.74
N HIS A 73 13.24 -8.34 -11.44
CA HIS A 73 12.21 -8.83 -12.34
C HIS A 73 10.88 -8.09 -12.20
N TYR A 74 10.51 -7.55 -11.03
CA TYR A 74 9.38 -6.61 -10.94
C TYR A 74 9.68 -5.31 -11.66
N ASN A 75 10.90 -4.77 -11.52
CA ASN A 75 11.31 -3.56 -12.22
C ASN A 75 11.20 -3.76 -13.74
N ARG A 76 11.72 -4.86 -14.29
CA ARG A 76 11.50 -5.20 -15.71
C ARG A 76 10.03 -5.35 -16.08
N SER A 77 9.22 -5.91 -15.18
CA SER A 77 7.80 -6.14 -15.44
C SER A 77 7.00 -4.86 -15.65
N VAL A 78 7.41 -3.73 -15.05
CA VAL A 78 6.73 -2.44 -15.18
C VAL A 78 7.17 -1.59 -16.38
N TRP A 79 8.26 -1.95 -17.08
CA TRP A 79 8.75 -1.26 -18.29
C TRP A 79 8.06 -1.71 -19.59
N ARG A 80 6.79 -2.10 -19.51
CA ARG A 80 6.01 -2.60 -20.65
C ARG A 80 4.80 -1.71 -20.90
N ASP A 81 4.08 -1.99 -21.99
CA ASP A 81 2.77 -1.38 -22.23
C ASP A 81 1.92 -1.49 -20.96
N GLU A 82 1.39 -0.36 -20.49
CA GLU A 82 0.66 -0.25 -19.23
C GLU A 82 -0.46 -1.29 -19.14
N ASN A 83 -1.13 -1.61 -20.26
CA ASN A 83 -2.23 -2.59 -20.28
C ASN A 83 -1.77 -4.02 -19.95
N GLN A 84 -0.49 -4.33 -20.12
CA GLN A 84 0.10 -5.65 -19.86
C GLN A 84 0.78 -5.74 -18.48
N VAL A 85 0.99 -4.60 -17.81
CA VAL A 85 1.59 -4.58 -16.47
C VAL A 85 0.56 -5.05 -15.44
N HIS A 86 0.93 -6.07 -14.68
CA HIS A 86 0.10 -6.59 -13.59
C HIS A 86 0.13 -5.65 -12.38
N ALA A 87 -1.01 -5.39 -11.77
CA ALA A 87 -1.14 -4.42 -10.67
C ALA A 87 -0.18 -4.72 -9.50
N LYS A 88 -0.06 -5.99 -9.11
CA LYS A 88 0.92 -6.45 -8.09
C LYS A 88 2.38 -6.00 -8.36
N SER A 89 2.81 -5.94 -9.62
CA SER A 89 4.17 -5.47 -9.96
C SER A 89 4.33 -3.99 -9.63
N LEU A 90 3.31 -3.19 -9.93
CA LEU A 90 3.29 -1.77 -9.61
C LEU A 90 3.30 -1.57 -8.10
N THR A 91 2.48 -2.31 -7.35
CA THR A 91 2.45 -2.26 -5.88
C THR A 91 3.83 -2.57 -5.28
N ARG A 92 4.47 -3.64 -5.75
CA ARG A 92 5.81 -4.01 -5.30
C ARG A 92 6.86 -2.95 -5.64
N MET A 93 6.83 -2.37 -6.84
CA MET A 93 7.71 -1.25 -7.16
C MET A 93 7.45 -0.02 -6.28
N GLY A 94 6.19 0.23 -5.92
CA GLY A 94 5.82 1.22 -4.91
C GLY A 94 6.48 0.96 -3.56
N ASP A 95 6.46 -0.30 -3.09
CA ASP A 95 7.10 -0.72 -1.83
C ASP A 95 8.62 -0.48 -1.87
N TYR A 96 9.28 -0.87 -2.96
CA TYR A 96 10.72 -0.65 -3.16
C TYR A 96 11.10 0.83 -3.08
N HIS A 97 10.30 1.72 -3.66
CA HIS A 97 10.53 3.16 -3.61
C HIS A 97 10.14 3.80 -2.27
N SER A 98 9.08 3.31 -1.63
CA SER A 98 8.59 3.83 -0.34
C SER A 98 9.58 3.55 0.79
N LEU A 99 10.06 2.29 0.85
CA LEU A 99 10.95 1.80 1.90
C LEU A 99 12.44 1.99 1.58
N GLY A 100 12.79 2.31 0.33
CA GLY A 100 14.18 2.43 -0.11
C GLY A 100 14.94 1.10 -0.06
N LEU A 101 14.29 0.00 -0.43
CA LEU A 101 14.86 -1.36 -0.29
C LEU A 101 15.98 -1.66 -1.29
N ALA A 102 15.94 -1.04 -2.48
CA ALA A 102 16.96 -1.20 -3.51
C ALA A 102 17.81 0.07 -3.72
N HIS A 103 17.20 1.23 -3.53
CA HIS A 103 17.80 2.55 -3.72
C HIS A 103 17.34 3.50 -2.61
N ALA A 104 17.81 4.75 -2.61
CA ALA A 104 17.25 5.77 -1.72
C ALA A 104 15.73 5.87 -1.90
N SER A 105 15.00 6.10 -0.80
CA SER A 105 13.55 6.21 -0.85
C SER A 105 13.13 7.37 -1.76
N ASN A 106 12.08 7.14 -2.55
CA ASN A 106 11.48 8.13 -3.42
C ASN A 106 9.96 8.05 -3.28
N LEU A 107 9.42 8.86 -2.37
CA LEU A 107 7.99 8.87 -2.07
C LEU A 107 7.14 9.28 -3.29
N SER A 108 7.63 10.18 -4.15
CA SER A 108 6.90 10.57 -5.35
C SER A 108 6.75 9.40 -6.31
N ALA A 109 7.83 8.63 -6.53
CA ALA A 109 7.76 7.42 -7.35
C ALA A 109 6.86 6.36 -6.72
N ALA A 110 6.93 6.18 -5.39
CA ALA A 110 6.05 5.25 -4.69
C ALA A 110 4.56 5.58 -4.87
N VAL A 111 4.20 6.86 -4.71
CA VAL A 111 2.82 7.34 -4.90
C VAL A 111 2.35 7.14 -6.34
N ASP A 112 3.21 7.39 -7.34
CA ASP A 112 2.88 7.12 -8.75
C ASP A 112 2.59 5.63 -9.00
N PHE A 113 3.49 4.75 -8.54
CA PHE A 113 3.32 3.31 -8.70
C PHE A 113 2.05 2.79 -8.01
N TYR A 114 1.80 3.20 -6.76
CA TYR A 114 0.56 2.82 -6.07
C TYR A 114 -0.69 3.38 -6.76
N THR A 115 -0.64 4.61 -7.27
CA THR A 115 -1.76 5.22 -8.01
C THR A 115 -2.11 4.39 -9.24
N ARG A 116 -1.11 3.99 -10.03
CA ARG A 116 -1.30 3.12 -11.20
C ARG A 116 -1.82 1.74 -10.82
N ALA A 117 -1.36 1.18 -9.70
CA ALA A 117 -1.86 -0.09 -9.18
C ALA A 117 -3.35 0.00 -8.75
N VAL A 118 -3.74 1.09 -8.08
CA VAL A 118 -5.13 1.39 -7.71
C VAL A 118 -6.02 1.52 -8.95
N ALA A 119 -5.54 2.18 -10.01
CA ALA A 119 -6.26 2.28 -11.29
C ALA A 119 -6.53 0.90 -11.93
N LYS A 120 -5.69 -0.10 -11.61
CA LYS A 120 -5.88 -1.52 -12.00
C LYS A 120 -6.65 -2.35 -10.97
N GLY A 121 -7.16 -1.72 -9.92
CA GLY A 121 -8.00 -2.34 -8.90
C GLY A 121 -7.24 -3.09 -7.81
N ASP A 122 -5.98 -2.75 -7.54
CA ASP A 122 -5.22 -3.39 -6.46
C ASP A 122 -5.56 -2.81 -5.06
N PRO A 123 -6.13 -3.61 -4.14
CA PRO A 123 -6.45 -3.14 -2.79
C PRO A 123 -5.21 -2.88 -1.93
N GLU A 124 -4.12 -3.64 -2.11
CA GLU A 124 -2.88 -3.46 -1.35
C GLU A 124 -2.25 -2.08 -1.61
N ALA A 125 -2.24 -1.63 -2.87
CA ALA A 125 -1.82 -0.28 -3.21
C ALA A 125 -2.69 0.82 -2.58
N ALA A 126 -4.02 0.65 -2.55
CA ALA A 126 -4.92 1.60 -1.89
C ALA A 126 -4.66 1.67 -0.38
N PHE A 127 -4.39 0.53 0.25
CA PHE A 127 -3.99 0.45 1.66
C PHE A 127 -2.65 1.17 1.90
N ASN A 128 -1.65 0.95 1.05
CA ASN A 128 -0.35 1.61 1.19
C ASN A 128 -0.44 3.14 1.04
N LEU A 129 -1.27 3.62 0.11
CA LEU A 129 -1.57 5.06 -0.01
C LEU A 129 -2.27 5.60 1.24
N ALA A 130 -3.19 4.84 1.84
CA ALA A 130 -3.87 5.24 3.08
C ALA A 130 -2.88 5.38 4.25
N VAL A 131 -1.93 4.44 4.37
CA VAL A 131 -0.85 4.51 5.36
C VAL A 131 0.03 5.75 5.13
N LEU A 132 0.36 6.07 3.88
CA LEU A 132 1.11 7.31 3.56
C LEU A 132 0.32 8.57 3.92
N ALA A 133 -1.01 8.58 3.74
CA ALA A 133 -1.87 9.69 4.14
C ALA A 133 -1.92 9.86 5.67
N GLU A 134 -2.07 8.77 6.43
CA GLU A 134 -2.02 8.79 7.91
C GLU A 134 -0.69 9.38 8.40
N ALA A 135 0.43 8.94 7.80
CA ALA A 135 1.76 9.40 8.14
C ALA A 135 2.05 10.85 7.69
N GLY A 136 1.11 11.52 7.00
CA GLY A 136 1.30 12.86 6.46
C GLY A 136 2.30 12.92 5.30
N ARG A 137 2.61 11.79 4.67
CA ARG A 137 3.53 11.66 3.53
C ARG A 137 2.82 11.70 2.17
N LEU A 138 1.48 11.63 2.18
CA LEU A 138 0.63 11.88 1.03
C LEU A 138 -0.23 13.12 1.29
N SER A 139 -0.28 14.04 0.31
CA SER A 139 -1.13 15.22 0.41
C SER A 139 -2.62 14.83 0.42
N PRO A 140 -3.46 15.43 1.29
CA PRO A 140 -4.90 15.22 1.26
C PRO A 140 -5.54 15.53 -0.11
N SER A 141 -5.01 16.51 -0.85
CA SER A 141 -5.51 16.84 -2.19
C SER A 141 -5.31 15.70 -3.18
N THR A 142 -4.10 15.12 -3.21
CA THR A 142 -3.78 13.96 -4.05
C THR A 142 -4.63 12.75 -3.66
N ALA A 143 -4.76 12.47 -2.36
CA ALA A 143 -5.62 11.39 -1.88
C ALA A 143 -7.08 11.56 -2.33
N ASN A 144 -7.63 12.78 -2.22
CA ASN A 144 -9.00 13.07 -2.64
C ASN A 144 -9.21 12.88 -4.15
N GLN A 145 -8.24 13.27 -4.98
CA GLN A 145 -8.29 13.05 -6.43
C GLN A 145 -8.36 11.55 -6.78
N LEU A 146 -7.63 10.71 -6.04
CA LEU A 146 -7.61 9.25 -6.25
C LEU A 146 -8.91 8.57 -5.86
N THR A 147 -9.57 9.06 -4.81
CA THR A 147 -10.83 8.47 -4.34
C THR A 147 -12.06 9.02 -5.07
N GLY A 148 -11.94 10.19 -5.71
CA GLY A 148 -13.01 10.87 -6.44
C GLY A 148 -14.26 11.14 -5.61
N ASP A 149 -15.37 11.38 -6.30
CA ASP A 149 -16.71 11.62 -5.72
C ASP A 149 -17.37 10.34 -5.21
N ALA A 150 -16.74 9.17 -5.40
CA ALA A 150 -17.26 7.87 -4.99
C ALA A 150 -17.51 7.72 -3.48
N PHE A 151 -17.18 8.75 -2.70
CA PHE A 151 -17.38 8.85 -1.25
C PHE A 151 -17.90 10.23 -0.81
N GLU A 152 -18.45 11.05 -1.71
CA GLU A 152 -19.26 12.21 -1.31
C GLU A 152 -20.53 11.71 -0.59
N GLY A 153 -20.85 12.29 0.57
CA GLY A 153 -22.04 11.94 1.38
C GLY A 153 -21.86 10.76 2.34
N ASP A 154 -21.07 9.74 2.02
CA ASP A 154 -21.06 8.49 2.82
C ASP A 154 -20.18 8.54 4.10
N GLY A 155 -19.52 9.67 4.37
CA GLY A 155 -18.81 9.94 5.63
C GLY A 155 -19.54 10.93 6.53
N GLU A 156 -20.50 11.67 5.99
CA GLU A 156 -21.20 12.75 6.70
C GLU A 156 -22.17 12.22 7.77
N GLY A 157 -22.54 10.94 7.71
CA GLY A 157 -23.32 10.25 8.73
C GLY A 157 -22.52 9.64 9.89
N ASP A 158 -21.18 9.62 9.83
CA ASP A 158 -20.34 9.09 10.90
C ASP A 158 -19.84 10.23 11.80
N PRO A 159 -20.20 10.29 13.10
CA PRO A 159 -19.75 11.34 14.01
C PRO A 159 -18.23 11.49 14.08
N SER A 160 -17.48 10.39 13.86
CA SER A 160 -16.02 10.43 13.86
C SER A 160 -15.43 11.25 12.71
N TRP A 161 -16.16 11.43 11.60
CA TRP A 161 -15.71 12.22 10.45
C TRP A 161 -15.46 13.69 10.78
N LEU A 162 -16.33 14.27 11.62
CA LEU A 162 -16.21 15.66 12.09
C LEU A 162 -14.98 15.85 13.00
N LEU A 163 -14.59 14.81 13.72
CA LEU A 163 -13.43 14.81 14.60
C LEU A 163 -12.11 14.56 13.84
N MET A 164 -12.18 14.02 12.62
CA MET A 164 -11.00 13.72 11.82
C MET A 164 -10.41 14.98 11.17
N GLY A 165 -9.10 15.18 11.37
CA GLY A 165 -8.33 16.14 10.60
C GLY A 165 -8.21 15.75 9.10
N PRO A 166 -7.71 16.65 8.23
CA PRO A 166 -7.66 16.44 6.79
C PRO A 166 -6.87 15.20 6.37
N ARG A 167 -5.77 14.89 7.06
CA ARG A 167 -4.95 13.68 6.82
C ARG A 167 -5.70 12.40 7.17
N ALA A 168 -6.39 12.40 8.31
CA ALA A 168 -7.20 11.26 8.75
C ALA A 168 -8.39 11.03 7.80
N ARG A 169 -9.05 12.10 7.33
CA ARG A 169 -10.13 11.97 6.32
C ARG A 169 -9.63 11.39 5.01
N ALA A 170 -8.47 11.84 4.53
CA ALA A 170 -7.83 11.29 3.34
C ALA A 170 -7.51 9.79 3.49
N ALA A 171 -6.87 9.40 4.59
CA ALA A 171 -6.59 8.00 4.89
C ALA A 171 -7.85 7.16 5.02
N PHE A 172 -8.88 7.68 5.68
CA PHE A 172 -10.17 7.00 5.85
C PHE A 172 -10.81 6.66 4.51
N ARG A 173 -10.83 7.61 3.56
CA ARG A 173 -11.34 7.39 2.20
C ARG A 173 -10.53 6.34 1.46
N LEU A 174 -9.20 6.37 1.57
CA LEU A 174 -8.32 5.39 0.93
C LEU A 174 -8.48 3.97 1.51
N TYR A 175 -8.64 3.82 2.84
CA TYR A 175 -8.96 2.50 3.42
C TYR A 175 -10.30 1.96 2.96
N ARG A 176 -11.29 2.84 2.79
CA ARG A 176 -12.58 2.45 2.24
C ARG A 176 -12.49 2.09 0.76
N LEU A 177 -11.65 2.77 -0.01
CA LEU A 177 -11.32 2.38 -1.37
C LEU A 177 -10.68 0.99 -1.39
N CYS A 178 -9.72 0.71 -0.50
CA CYS A 178 -9.17 -0.64 -0.37
C CYS A 178 -10.27 -1.68 -0.11
N GLU A 179 -11.17 -1.42 0.86
CA GLU A 179 -12.29 -2.31 1.18
C GLU A 179 -13.16 -2.60 -0.05
N LYS A 180 -13.47 -1.56 -0.86
CA LYS A 180 -14.24 -1.70 -2.10
C LYS A 180 -13.51 -2.47 -3.20
N LEU A 181 -12.18 -2.32 -3.30
CA LEU A 181 -11.36 -3.03 -4.28
C LEU A 181 -11.16 -4.51 -3.90
N SER A 182 -11.21 -4.84 -2.61
CA SER A 182 -11.12 -6.22 -2.11
C SER A 182 -12.43 -6.97 -2.37
N LYS A 183 -12.43 -7.91 -3.32
CA LYS A 183 -13.60 -8.74 -3.68
C LYS A 183 -13.81 -9.97 -2.77
N THR A 184 -12.92 -10.22 -1.83
CA THR A 184 -12.86 -11.43 -0.98
C THR A 184 -12.65 -11.08 0.50
N GLU A 185 -12.67 -12.08 1.39
CA GLU A 185 -12.40 -11.97 2.85
C GLU A 185 -11.03 -11.37 3.22
N THR A 186 -10.22 -11.02 2.23
CA THR A 186 -8.96 -10.27 2.33
C THR A 186 -9.14 -8.78 2.67
N ASP A 187 -10.38 -8.32 2.88
CA ASP A 187 -10.70 -6.93 3.24
C ASP A 187 -10.47 -6.62 4.74
N LEU A 188 -10.21 -7.64 5.56
CA LEU A 188 -10.02 -7.53 7.00
C LEU A 188 -8.97 -6.48 7.39
N PRO A 189 -7.76 -6.42 6.78
CA PRO A 189 -6.75 -5.41 7.13
C PRO A 189 -7.26 -3.98 6.88
N CYS A 190 -7.99 -3.76 5.79
CA CYS A 190 -8.49 -2.44 5.42
C CYS A 190 -9.63 -1.99 6.35
N ARG A 191 -10.54 -2.90 6.71
CA ARG A 191 -11.57 -2.64 7.72
C ARG A 191 -10.95 -2.36 9.10
N LEU A 192 -10.03 -3.21 9.54
CA LEU A 192 -9.36 -3.05 10.84
C LEU A 192 -8.58 -1.73 10.92
N ALA A 193 -7.87 -1.35 9.87
CA ALA A 193 -7.17 -0.06 9.82
C ALA A 193 -8.13 1.13 9.87
N ARG A 194 -9.27 1.04 9.18
CA ARG A 194 -10.33 2.06 9.24
C ARG A 194 -10.93 2.18 10.65
N TYR A 195 -11.23 1.06 11.32
CA TYR A 195 -11.72 1.06 12.70
C TYR A 195 -10.67 1.58 13.69
N ARG A 196 -9.40 1.18 13.53
CA ARG A 196 -8.27 1.71 14.31
C ARG A 196 -8.22 3.23 14.19
N LEU A 197 -8.32 3.76 12.97
CA LEU A 197 -8.27 5.21 12.74
C LEU A 197 -9.40 5.94 13.47
N LYS A 198 -10.65 5.43 13.38
CA LYS A 198 -11.79 5.99 14.13
C LYS A 198 -11.55 5.98 15.63
N LEU A 199 -11.12 4.83 16.17
CA LEU A 199 -10.91 4.66 17.60
C LEU A 199 -9.80 5.59 18.11
N LEU A 200 -8.70 5.73 17.38
CA LEU A 200 -7.63 6.67 17.71
C LEU A 200 -8.11 8.12 17.70
N THR A 201 -8.91 8.52 16.70
CA THR A 201 -9.46 9.89 16.63
C THR A 201 -10.43 10.19 17.77
N TYR A 202 -11.23 9.21 18.19
CA TYR A 202 -12.13 9.34 19.32
C TYR A 202 -11.37 9.47 20.64
N ILE A 203 -10.37 8.61 20.85
CA ILE A 203 -9.52 8.65 22.05
C ILE A 203 -8.74 9.96 22.11
N SER A 204 -8.14 10.42 21.01
CA SER A 204 -7.41 11.69 21.01
C SER A 204 -8.31 12.86 21.37
N HIS A 205 -9.52 12.90 20.80
CA HIS A 205 -10.46 13.96 21.11
C HIS A 205 -10.90 13.94 22.58
N TYR A 206 -11.19 12.75 23.13
CA TYR A 206 -11.53 12.60 24.54
C TYR A 206 -10.40 13.06 25.47
N LEU A 207 -9.14 12.71 25.16
CA LEU A 207 -7.97 13.15 25.92
C LEU A 207 -7.78 14.66 25.86
N ASP A 208 -8.04 15.29 24.72
CA ASP A 208 -7.94 16.75 24.58
C ASP A 208 -9.02 17.49 25.38
N VAL A 209 -10.24 16.95 25.43
CA VAL A 209 -11.32 17.47 26.29
C VAL A 209 -10.93 17.37 27.77
N LEU A 210 -10.38 16.22 28.21
CA LEU A 210 -9.91 16.05 29.59
C LEU A 210 -8.78 17.04 29.94
N ARG A 211 -7.81 17.22 29.05
CA ARG A 211 -6.73 18.20 29.23
C ARG A 211 -7.28 19.63 29.32
N GLY A 212 -8.22 19.98 28.46
CA GLY A 212 -8.90 21.29 28.49
C GLY A 212 -9.62 21.54 29.81
N ALA A 213 -10.35 20.54 30.32
CA ALA A 213 -11.04 20.63 31.60
C ALA A 213 -10.08 20.79 32.79
N LEU A 214 -8.95 20.08 32.78
CA LEU A 214 -7.91 20.21 33.81
C LEU A 214 -7.24 21.59 33.77
N LEU A 215 -6.95 22.12 32.57
CA LEU A 215 -6.39 23.47 32.44
C LEU A 215 -7.37 24.55 32.91
N ALA A 216 -8.65 24.42 32.57
CA ALA A 216 -9.69 25.35 33.00
C ALA A 216 -9.86 25.36 34.53
N SER A 217 -9.82 24.19 35.17
CA SER A 217 -9.92 24.12 36.64
C SER A 217 -8.69 24.71 37.34
N LEU A 218 -7.48 24.50 36.80
CA LEU A 218 -6.25 25.13 37.31
C LEU A 218 -6.28 26.66 37.16
N LEU A 219 -6.75 27.18 36.02
CA LEU A 219 -6.90 28.62 35.81
C LEU A 219 -7.96 29.23 36.73
N ALA A 220 -9.09 28.54 36.95
CA ALA A 220 -10.11 28.98 37.89
C ALA A 220 -9.57 29.04 39.33
N LEU A 221 -8.80 28.03 39.75
CA LEU A 221 -8.14 28.02 41.07
C LEU A 221 -7.10 29.13 41.20
N ALA A 222 -6.32 29.42 40.16
CA ALA A 222 -5.35 30.51 40.16
C ALA A 222 -6.04 31.88 40.23
N ALA A 223 -7.11 32.09 39.46
CA ALA A 223 -7.91 33.31 39.49
C ALA A 223 -8.58 33.51 40.86
N TRP A 224 -9.15 32.44 41.44
CA TRP A 224 -9.70 32.47 42.80
C TRP A 224 -8.65 32.87 43.83
N ARG A 225 -7.45 32.28 43.77
CA ARG A 225 -6.34 32.65 44.67
C ARG A 225 -5.93 34.11 44.52
N TYR A 226 -5.83 34.62 43.29
CA TYR A 226 -5.50 36.01 43.00
C TYR A 226 -6.54 36.99 43.57
N MET A 227 -7.84 36.69 43.38
CA MET A 227 -8.91 37.50 43.96
C MET A 227 -8.88 37.48 45.49
N CYS A 228 -8.60 36.33 46.11
CA CYS A 228 -8.46 36.25 47.57
C CYS A 228 -7.25 37.03 48.10
N SER A 229 -6.12 37.10 47.38
CA SER A 229 -4.96 37.90 47.82
C SER A 229 -5.20 39.41 47.63
N SER A 230 -5.81 39.82 46.53
CA SER A 230 -6.10 41.24 46.25
C SER A 230 -7.08 41.88 47.23
N HIS A 231 -7.88 41.09 47.95
CA HIS A 231 -8.86 41.59 48.92
C HIS A 231 -8.29 41.75 50.34
N ARG A 232 -7.04 41.30 50.58
CA ARG A 232 -6.36 41.40 51.88
C ARG A 232 -5.42 42.60 52.00
N ASP A 233 -5.06 43.24 50.88
CA ASP A 233 -4.31 44.50 50.81
C ASP A 233 -5.28 45.68 50.70
#